data_AF-A0A9N9J5S3-F1
#
_entry.id   AF-A0A9N9J5S3-F1
#
_cell.length_a   1.000
_cell.length_b   1.000
_cell.length_c   1.000
_cell.angle_alpha   90.00
_cell.angle_beta   90.00
_cell.angle_gamma   90.00
#
_symmetry.space_group_name_H-M   'P 1'
#
loop_
_entity.id
_entity.type
_entity.pdbx_description
1 polymer ?
#
loop_
_entity_poly.entity_id
_entity_poly.type
_entity_poly.pdbx_seq_one_letter_code
_entity_poly.pdbx_strand_id
1 'polypeptide(L)'
;LAFVSRKIFYGANLVAVHRRQTNVKLNKPEYVGACILDLSKYFMYDFWYGHFKKKYGDRVRLLYTDTDSLIIKIETENIYQDMIDDCDLFDFSDYPEDHWVVKNLPEDQWIINEGKRVLKNTKVIGKWKDENGGDRAIGYAGVRAKCYSVICENSRKNMIKAKGLKKSLIKREFTHKIFEDCALEGKEDQPRTTQFLRSYRHRMYKIKQTKSSINPLDTK
;
A
#
# COMPACT_ATOMS: atom_id res chain seq x y z
N LEU A 1 -35.83 2.62 14.04
CA LEU A 1 -35.49 1.21 13.77
C LEU A 1 -36.75 0.37 14.01
N ALA A 2 -37.41 -0.09 12.94
CA ALA A 2 -38.56 -0.99 13.02
C ALA A 2 -38.10 -2.44 13.21
N PHE A 3 -38.84 -3.21 14.01
CA PHE A 3 -38.61 -4.65 14.13
C PHE A 3 -39.04 -5.35 12.84
N VAL A 4 -38.22 -6.29 12.36
CA VAL A 4 -38.53 -7.10 11.17
C VAL A 4 -38.78 -8.54 11.58
N SER A 5 -37.82 -9.16 12.29
CA SER A 5 -37.94 -10.55 12.73
C SER A 5 -36.95 -10.85 13.86
N ARG A 6 -37.09 -12.02 14.49
CA ARG A 6 -36.11 -12.56 15.43
C ARG A 6 -35.85 -14.04 15.17
N LYS A 7 -34.62 -14.50 15.41
CA LYS A 7 -34.23 -15.91 15.40
C LYS A 7 -33.65 -16.28 16.76
N ILE A 8 -34.14 -17.38 17.34
CA ILE A 8 -33.65 -17.92 18.62
C ILE A 8 -32.74 -19.10 18.29
N PHE A 9 -31.53 -19.11 18.85
CA PHE A 9 -30.58 -20.21 18.69
C PHE A 9 -30.61 -21.06 19.96
N TYR A 10 -31.34 -22.18 19.88
CA TYR A 10 -31.44 -23.16 20.96
C TYR A 10 -30.06 -23.77 21.26
N GLY A 11 -29.67 -23.81 22.54
CA GLY A 11 -28.37 -24.34 23.01
C GLY A 11 -27.27 -23.29 23.25
N ALA A 12 -27.45 -22.03 22.84
CA ALA A 12 -26.43 -20.98 22.99
C ALA A 12 -26.87 -19.74 23.80
N ASN A 13 -28.07 -19.75 24.41
CA ASN A 13 -28.69 -18.58 25.06
C ASN A 13 -28.59 -17.30 24.20
N LEU A 14 -28.78 -17.42 22.88
CA LEU A 14 -28.56 -16.35 21.91
C LEU A 14 -29.83 -16.07 21.10
N VAL A 15 -30.17 -14.79 20.95
CA VAL A 15 -31.27 -14.31 20.11
C VAL A 15 -30.74 -13.24 19.15
N ALA A 16 -30.96 -13.43 17.84
CA ALA A 16 -30.72 -12.41 16.84
C ALA A 16 -32.01 -11.64 16.55
N VAL A 17 -31.95 -10.31 16.58
CA VAL A 17 -33.07 -9.43 16.27
C VAL A 17 -32.74 -8.66 14.99
N HIS A 18 -33.55 -8.84 13.96
CA HIS A 18 -33.46 -8.10 12.72
C HIS A 18 -34.29 -6.82 12.84
N ARG A 19 -33.63 -5.66 12.68
CA ARG A 19 -34.28 -4.35 12.69
C ARG A 19 -33.96 -3.61 11.40
N ARG A 20 -34.95 -2.93 10.83
CA ARG A 20 -34.79 -2.07 9.65
C ARG A 20 -34.71 -0.62 10.08
N GLN A 21 -33.75 0.12 9.54
CA GLN A 21 -33.69 1.56 9.68
C GLN A 21 -34.76 2.19 8.78
N THR A 22 -35.77 2.82 9.38
CA THR A 22 -36.93 3.38 8.67
C THR A 22 -36.70 4.81 8.21
N ASN A 23 -35.88 5.56 8.96
CA ASN A 23 -35.47 6.92 8.63
C ASN A 23 -33.95 6.98 8.63
N VAL A 24 -33.39 7.44 7.52
CA VAL A 24 -31.96 7.73 7.38
C VAL A 24 -31.83 9.24 7.26
N LYS A 25 -31.14 9.86 8.23
CA LYS A 25 -30.84 11.29 8.18
C LYS A 25 -29.47 11.46 7.54
N LEU A 26 -29.41 12.06 6.35
CA LEU A 26 -28.17 12.35 5.64
C LEU A 26 -27.53 13.62 6.21
N ASN A 27 -27.03 13.55 7.45
CA ASN A 27 -26.38 14.66 8.16
C ASN A 27 -24.85 14.57 8.13
N LYS A 28 -24.31 13.73 7.25
CA LYS A 28 -22.88 13.52 7.06
C LYS A 28 -22.52 13.84 5.61
N PRO A 29 -21.33 14.38 5.34
CA PRO A 29 -20.89 14.73 3.99
C PRO A 29 -20.41 13.48 3.22
N GLU A 30 -21.25 12.43 3.15
CA GLU A 30 -20.90 11.16 2.50
C GLU A 30 -20.62 11.34 1.01
N TYR A 31 -21.40 12.20 0.33
CA TYR A 31 -21.20 12.55 -1.07
C TYR A 31 -19.85 13.23 -1.33
N VAL A 32 -19.44 14.13 -0.43
CA VAL A 32 -18.13 14.79 -0.53
C VAL A 32 -17.02 13.74 -0.40
N GLY A 33 -17.16 12.80 0.54
CA GLY A 33 -16.23 11.68 0.70
C GLY A 33 -16.13 10.80 -0.55
N ALA A 34 -17.26 10.52 -1.21
CA ALA A 34 -17.28 9.78 -2.47
C ALA A 34 -16.55 10.53 -3.59
N CYS A 35 -16.83 11.84 -3.75
CA CYS A 35 -16.16 12.68 -4.76
C CYS A 35 -14.63 12.72 -4.54
N ILE A 36 -14.17 12.88 -3.30
CA ILE A 36 -12.74 12.89 -2.97
C ILE A 36 -12.09 11.54 -3.31
N LEU A 37 -12.77 10.43 -2.98
CA LEU A 37 -12.28 9.09 -3.30
C LEU A 37 -12.18 8.87 -4.81
N ASP A 38 -13.16 9.32 -5.58
CA ASP A 38 -13.13 9.16 -7.04
C ASP A 38 -12.06 10.04 -7.70
N LEU A 39 -11.85 11.27 -7.20
CA LEU A 39 -10.72 12.11 -7.61
C LEU A 39 -9.38 11.44 -7.29
N SER A 40 -9.23 10.84 -6.10
CA SER A 40 -8.01 10.13 -5.71
C SER A 40 -7.72 8.94 -6.65
N LYS A 41 -8.73 8.14 -7.01
CA LYS A 41 -8.57 7.06 -8.00
C LYS A 41 -8.22 7.61 -9.38
N TYR A 42 -8.83 8.73 -9.79
CA TYR A 42 -8.52 9.36 -11.07
C TYR A 42 -7.03 9.71 -11.16
N PHE A 43 -6.44 10.33 -10.15
CA PHE A 43 -5.00 10.63 -10.14
C PHE A 43 -4.13 9.37 -10.27
N MET A 44 -4.50 8.27 -9.59
CA MET A 44 -3.80 6.98 -9.74
C MET A 44 -3.89 6.45 -11.17
N TYR A 45 -5.08 6.51 -11.78
CA TYR A 45 -5.33 5.99 -13.12
C TYR A 45 -4.72 6.87 -14.21
N ASP A 46 -4.75 8.19 -14.06
CA ASP A 46 -4.14 9.12 -15.01
C ASP A 46 -2.62 8.91 -15.05
N PHE A 47 -1.97 8.74 -13.90
CA PHE A 47 -0.55 8.42 -13.87
C PHE A 47 -0.23 7.04 -14.47
N TRP A 48 -1.05 6.03 -14.19
CA TRP A 48 -0.82 4.70 -14.75
C TRP A 48 -1.09 4.63 -16.26
N TYR A 49 -2.29 5.03 -16.69
CA TYR A 49 -2.74 4.91 -18.09
C TYR A 49 -2.28 6.08 -18.97
N GLY A 50 -2.34 7.30 -18.45
CA GLY A 50 -1.98 8.52 -19.17
C GLY A 50 -0.47 8.71 -19.31
N HIS A 51 0.33 8.23 -18.35
CA HIS A 51 1.78 8.36 -18.36
C HIS A 51 2.51 7.01 -18.58
N PHE A 52 2.55 6.11 -17.60
CA PHE A 52 3.38 4.89 -17.70
C PHE A 52 3.00 3.98 -18.86
N LYS A 53 1.72 3.63 -18.99
CA LYS A 53 1.25 2.76 -20.09
C LYS A 53 1.44 3.39 -21.46
N LYS A 54 1.27 4.71 -21.56
CA LYS A 54 1.50 5.44 -22.80
C LYS A 54 2.99 5.48 -23.19
N LYS A 55 3.89 5.69 -22.23
CA LYS A 55 5.34 5.77 -22.45
C LYS A 55 5.99 4.41 -22.75
N TYR A 56 5.61 3.36 -22.01
CA TYR A 56 6.30 2.07 -22.06
C TYR A 56 5.51 0.96 -22.76
N GLY A 57 4.19 1.09 -22.94
CA GLY A 57 3.35 0.09 -23.60
C GLY A 57 3.38 -1.27 -22.89
N ASP A 58 3.87 -2.29 -23.58
CA ASP A 58 4.00 -3.66 -23.05
C ASP A 58 5.23 -3.86 -22.17
N ARG A 59 6.19 -2.95 -22.23
CA ARG A 59 7.41 -2.95 -21.40
C ARG A 59 7.15 -2.57 -19.94
N VAL A 60 5.91 -2.20 -19.60
CA VAL A 60 5.50 -1.91 -18.21
C VAL A 60 4.39 -2.83 -17.75
N ARG A 61 4.57 -3.39 -16.55
CA ARG A 61 3.62 -4.28 -15.87
C ARG A 61 3.36 -3.78 -14.47
N LEU A 62 2.08 -3.65 -14.12
CA LEU A 62 1.65 -3.37 -12.75
C LEU A 62 1.74 -4.66 -11.95
N LEU A 63 2.55 -4.66 -10.88
CA LEU A 63 2.68 -5.80 -9.97
C LEU A 63 1.74 -5.66 -8.78
N TYR A 64 1.54 -4.44 -8.30
CA TYR A 64 0.70 -4.15 -7.14
C TYR A 64 0.23 -2.70 -7.16
N THR A 65 -0.96 -2.46 -6.59
CA THR A 65 -1.48 -1.12 -6.29
C THR A 65 -2.17 -1.10 -4.94
N ASP A 66 -2.03 0.00 -4.19
CA ASP A 66 -2.85 0.35 -3.03
C ASP A 66 -3.39 1.78 -3.22
N THR A 67 -3.92 2.38 -2.15
CA THR A 67 -4.63 3.68 -2.16
C THR A 67 -3.87 4.79 -2.89
N ASP A 68 -2.56 4.86 -2.72
CA ASP A 68 -1.69 5.96 -3.15
C ASP A 68 -0.31 5.47 -3.66
N SER A 69 -0.17 4.18 -3.96
CA SER A 69 1.12 3.57 -4.34
C SER A 69 0.98 2.53 -5.44
N LEU A 70 2.04 2.41 -6.23
CA LEU A 70 2.20 1.45 -7.32
C LEU A 70 3.53 0.72 -7.16
N ILE A 71 3.53 -0.60 -7.37
CA ILE A 71 4.76 -1.37 -7.60
C ILE A 71 4.71 -1.83 -9.05
N ILE A 72 5.70 -1.41 -9.82
CA ILE A 72 5.71 -1.57 -11.28
C ILE A 72 7.02 -2.23 -11.71
N LYS A 73 6.93 -3.11 -12.70
CA LYS A 73 8.08 -3.62 -13.44
C LYS A 73 8.17 -2.83 -14.74
N ILE A 74 9.28 -2.15 -14.97
CA ILE A 74 9.54 -1.39 -16.20
C ILE A 74 10.79 -1.97 -16.87
N GLU A 75 10.72 -2.17 -18.18
CA GLU A 75 11.86 -2.53 -19.03
C GLU A 75 12.27 -1.29 -19.84
N THR A 76 13.33 -0.62 -19.41
CA THR A 76 13.91 0.58 -20.02
C THR A 76 15.43 0.59 -19.83
N GLU A 77 16.14 1.39 -20.61
CA GLU A 77 17.60 1.52 -20.50
C GLU A 77 18.00 2.20 -19.18
N ASN A 78 17.34 3.31 -18.85
CA ASN A 78 17.58 4.03 -17.60
C ASN A 78 16.32 4.74 -17.11
N ILE A 79 15.65 4.14 -16.12
CA ILE A 79 14.45 4.71 -15.51
C ILE A 79 14.70 6.07 -14.83
N TYR A 80 15.91 6.30 -14.33
CA TYR A 80 16.24 7.56 -13.67
C TYR A 80 16.37 8.70 -14.67
N GLN A 81 16.89 8.43 -15.87
CA GLN A 81 16.87 9.41 -16.96
C GLN A 81 15.43 9.70 -17.39
N ASP A 82 14.61 8.66 -17.55
CA ASP A 82 13.19 8.81 -17.88
C ASP A 82 12.45 9.69 -16.86
N MET A 83 12.76 9.55 -15.56
CA MET A 83 12.18 10.39 -14.50
C MET A 83 12.67 11.84 -14.55
N ILE A 84 13.92 12.09 -14.95
CA ILE A 84 14.45 13.45 -15.15
C ILE A 84 13.73 14.12 -16.33
N ASP A 85 13.53 13.40 -17.43
CA ASP A 85 12.83 13.92 -18.60
C ASP A 85 11.38 14.29 -18.26
N ASP A 86 10.76 13.54 -17.35
CA ASP A 86 9.40 13.78 -16.84
C ASP A 86 9.40 14.44 -15.44
N CYS A 87 10.44 15.20 -15.10
CA CYS A 87 10.68 15.69 -13.73
C CYS A 87 9.52 16.50 -13.12
N ASP A 88 8.71 17.16 -13.95
CA ASP A 88 7.52 17.87 -13.49
C ASP A 88 6.47 16.96 -12.84
N LEU A 89 6.49 15.65 -13.07
CA LEU A 89 5.57 14.69 -12.44
C LEU A 89 6.06 14.20 -11.07
N PHE A 90 7.34 14.38 -10.76
CA PHE A 90 8.00 13.72 -9.63
C PHE A 90 8.46 14.68 -8.54
N ASP A 91 8.42 14.20 -7.29
CA ASP A 91 9.07 14.77 -6.13
C ASP A 91 10.36 14.00 -5.84
N PHE A 92 11.49 14.68 -5.98
CA PHE A 92 12.83 14.13 -5.77
C PHE A 92 13.40 14.41 -4.37
N SER A 93 12.60 14.93 -3.43
CA SER A 93 13.10 15.34 -2.11
C SER A 93 13.65 14.19 -1.25
N ASP A 94 13.28 12.94 -1.56
CA ASP A 94 13.74 11.74 -0.84
C ASP A 94 15.12 11.25 -1.33
N TYR A 95 15.65 11.78 -2.44
CA TYR A 95 16.98 11.45 -2.92
C TYR A 95 18.07 12.21 -2.14
N PRO A 96 19.23 11.59 -1.88
CA PRO A 96 20.39 12.31 -1.35
C PRO A 96 20.80 13.47 -2.26
N GLU A 97 21.27 14.58 -1.68
CA GLU A 97 21.72 15.76 -2.45
C GLU A 97 22.83 15.42 -3.46
N ASP A 98 23.69 14.44 -3.12
CA ASP A 98 24.79 14.00 -3.97
C ASP A 98 24.37 12.98 -5.06
N HIS A 99 23.10 12.57 -5.08
CA HIS A 99 22.60 11.55 -5.99
C HIS A 99 22.59 12.05 -7.45
N TRP A 100 22.92 11.15 -8.38
CA TRP A 100 23.04 11.47 -9.81
C TRP A 100 21.77 12.12 -10.37
N VAL A 101 20.58 11.64 -9.97
CA VAL A 101 19.29 12.23 -10.39
C VAL A 101 19.21 13.71 -10.03
N VAL A 102 19.45 14.05 -8.76
CA VAL A 102 19.35 15.44 -8.27
C VAL A 102 20.33 16.36 -8.99
N LYS A 103 21.55 15.88 -9.26
CA LYS A 103 22.59 16.63 -9.99
C LYS A 103 22.26 16.89 -11.46
N ASN A 104 21.46 16.03 -12.09
CA ASN A 104 21.10 16.14 -13.50
C ASN A 104 19.69 16.72 -13.70
N LEU A 105 19.01 17.16 -12.63
CA LEU A 105 17.73 17.84 -12.76
C LEU A 105 17.92 19.21 -13.44
N PRO A 106 17.01 19.60 -14.35
CA PRO A 106 17.10 20.87 -15.03
C PRO A 106 16.88 22.06 -14.07
N GLU A 107 17.43 23.22 -14.43
CA GLU A 107 17.46 24.41 -13.56
C GLU A 107 16.06 24.92 -13.16
N ASP A 108 15.05 24.68 -13.99
CA ASP A 108 13.65 25.04 -13.74
C ASP A 108 12.98 24.22 -12.63
N GLN A 109 13.60 23.11 -12.20
CA GLN A 109 13.15 22.31 -11.06
C GLN A 109 13.66 22.83 -9.71
N TRP A 110 14.41 23.93 -9.72
CA TRP A 110 14.94 24.56 -8.51
C TRP A 110 14.30 25.92 -8.28
N ILE A 111 13.88 26.17 -7.03
CA ILE A 111 13.34 27.45 -6.59
C ILE A 111 14.12 27.97 -5.38
N ILE A 112 14.09 29.28 -5.17
CA ILE A 112 14.63 29.90 -3.96
C ILE A 112 13.52 30.02 -2.94
N ASN A 113 13.66 29.34 -1.81
CA ASN A 113 12.77 29.47 -0.66
C ASN A 113 13.58 29.85 0.57
N GLU A 114 13.24 30.95 1.23
CA GLU A 114 13.96 31.48 2.41
C GLU A 114 15.48 31.61 2.18
N GLY A 115 15.88 32.02 0.98
CA GLY A 115 17.30 32.18 0.60
C GLY A 115 18.05 30.87 0.34
N LYS A 116 17.36 29.73 0.34
CA LYS A 116 17.94 28.40 0.01
C LYS A 116 17.40 27.89 -1.32
N ARG A 117 18.29 27.26 -2.10
CA ARG A 117 17.93 26.54 -3.33
C ARG A 117 17.28 25.21 -2.93
N VAL A 118 16.01 25.02 -3.27
CA VAL A 118 15.20 23.83 -2.93
C VAL A 118 14.49 23.30 -4.17
N LEU A 119 14.10 22.02 -4.14
CA LEU A 119 13.37 21.38 -5.23
C LEU A 119 11.94 21.92 -5.30
N LYS A 120 11.53 22.35 -6.49
CA LYS A 120 10.20 22.90 -6.81
C LYS A 120 9.04 21.99 -6.38
N ASN A 121 9.19 20.68 -6.59
CA ASN A 121 8.12 19.70 -6.34
C ASN A 121 8.11 19.12 -4.92
N THR A 122 8.97 19.61 -4.00
CA THR A 122 9.05 19.11 -2.62
C THR A 122 7.69 19.18 -1.93
N LYS A 123 7.11 18.03 -1.58
CA LYS A 123 5.83 17.89 -0.87
C LYS A 123 4.65 18.57 -1.57
N VAL A 124 4.73 18.76 -2.89
CA VAL A 124 3.63 19.29 -3.70
C VAL A 124 2.59 18.20 -3.93
N ILE A 125 1.32 18.52 -3.70
CA ILE A 125 0.21 17.57 -3.85
C ILE A 125 0.11 17.12 -5.31
N GLY A 126 -0.07 15.81 -5.51
CA GLY A 126 -0.25 15.20 -6.83
C GLY A 126 1.07 14.89 -7.56
N LYS A 127 2.23 15.15 -6.92
CA LYS A 127 3.53 14.68 -7.42
C LYS A 127 3.84 13.29 -6.90
N TRP A 128 4.51 12.51 -7.73
CA TRP A 128 4.88 11.12 -7.43
C TRP A 128 6.29 11.03 -6.90
N LYS A 129 6.53 10.11 -5.97
CA LYS A 129 7.85 9.91 -5.39
C LYS A 129 8.31 8.48 -5.57
N ASP A 130 9.60 8.30 -5.73
CA ASP A 130 10.25 7.00 -5.57
C ASP A 130 10.43 6.71 -4.08
N GLU A 131 9.58 5.85 -3.51
CA GLU A 131 9.63 5.51 -2.07
C GLU A 131 10.96 4.88 -1.65
N ASN A 132 11.70 4.30 -2.59
CA ASN A 132 12.97 3.66 -2.29
C ASN A 132 14.16 4.61 -2.49
N GLY A 133 13.96 5.84 -2.98
CA GLY A 133 15.00 6.86 -3.12
C GLY A 133 16.23 6.37 -3.90
N GLY A 134 16.01 5.77 -5.07
CA GLY A 134 17.07 5.28 -5.97
C GLY A 134 17.46 3.82 -5.78
N ASP A 135 16.80 3.09 -4.91
CA ASP A 135 17.13 1.70 -4.58
C ASP A 135 16.15 0.74 -5.26
N ARG A 136 16.60 0.06 -6.33
CA ARG A 136 15.67 -0.67 -7.19
C ARG A 136 15.17 -1.94 -6.52
N ALA A 137 13.90 -2.26 -6.76
CA ALA A 137 13.35 -3.56 -6.43
C ALA A 137 13.87 -4.61 -7.43
N ILE A 138 14.51 -5.66 -6.93
CA ILE A 138 15.04 -6.77 -7.72
C ILE A 138 14.13 -8.00 -7.70
N GLY A 139 13.25 -8.11 -6.70
CA GLY A 139 12.34 -9.23 -6.54
C GLY A 139 11.01 -8.80 -5.95
N TYR A 140 9.93 -9.42 -6.41
CA TYR A 140 8.57 -9.17 -5.94
C TYR A 140 7.79 -10.48 -5.88
N ALA A 141 7.14 -10.73 -4.74
CA ALA A 141 6.21 -11.83 -4.55
C ALA A 141 4.95 -11.31 -3.86
N GLY A 142 3.85 -11.25 -4.60
CA GLY A 142 2.54 -10.80 -4.12
C GLY A 142 1.57 -11.97 -4.06
N VAL A 143 0.94 -12.17 -2.91
CA VAL A 143 -0.06 -13.25 -2.72
C VAL A 143 -1.47 -12.69 -2.73
N ARG A 144 -1.69 -11.57 -2.02
CA ARG A 144 -3.00 -10.88 -1.99
C ARG A 144 -2.84 -9.40 -1.63
N ALA A 145 -3.96 -8.67 -1.63
CA ALA A 145 -4.00 -7.28 -1.19
C ALA A 145 -3.34 -7.09 0.19
N LYS A 146 -2.37 -6.17 0.26
CA LYS A 146 -1.58 -5.86 1.46
C LYS A 146 -0.79 -7.05 2.07
N CYS A 147 -0.58 -8.13 1.29
CA CYS A 147 0.32 -9.23 1.62
C CYS A 147 1.29 -9.50 0.46
N TYR A 148 2.50 -8.94 0.57
CA TYR A 148 3.53 -9.04 -0.45
C TYR A 148 4.92 -8.88 0.15
N SER A 149 5.94 -9.32 -0.58
CA SER A 149 7.33 -9.11 -0.27
C SER A 149 8.07 -8.50 -1.46
N VAL A 150 8.95 -7.54 -1.17
CA VAL A 150 9.82 -6.87 -2.12
C VAL A 150 11.26 -7.00 -1.63
N ILE A 151 12.16 -7.44 -2.51
CA ILE A 151 13.60 -7.40 -2.29
C ILE A 151 14.16 -6.23 -3.09
N CYS A 152 15.00 -5.42 -2.46
CA CYS A 152 15.71 -4.31 -3.09
C CYS A 152 17.20 -4.62 -3.24
N GLU A 153 17.90 -3.86 -4.07
CA GLU A 153 19.37 -3.92 -4.21
C GLU A 153 20.05 -3.77 -2.83
N ASN A 154 19.56 -2.83 -2.01
CA ASN A 154 19.91 -2.73 -0.61
C ASN A 154 18.97 -3.57 0.27
N SER A 155 19.52 -4.65 0.81
CA SER A 155 18.79 -5.56 1.70
C SER A 155 18.17 -4.89 2.93
N ARG A 156 18.67 -3.73 3.37
CA ARG A 156 18.09 -2.96 4.48
C ARG A 156 16.73 -2.34 4.15
N LYS A 157 16.44 -2.14 2.86
CA LYS A 157 15.17 -1.60 2.35
C LYS A 157 14.18 -2.69 1.95
N ASN A 158 14.52 -3.97 2.12
CA ASN A 158 13.60 -5.07 1.88
C ASN A 158 12.29 -4.86 2.64
N MET A 159 11.17 -5.10 1.95
CA MET A 159 9.84 -4.85 2.47
C MET A 159 9.06 -6.15 2.53
N ILE A 160 8.47 -6.42 3.69
CA ILE A 160 7.50 -7.51 3.87
C ILE A 160 6.25 -6.92 4.52
N LYS A 161 5.11 -7.12 3.85
CA LYS A 161 3.78 -6.78 4.35
C LYS A 161 2.96 -8.06 4.45
N ALA A 162 2.31 -8.24 5.59
CA ALA A 162 1.34 -9.30 5.80
C ALA A 162 0.19 -8.75 6.67
N LYS A 163 -0.91 -8.37 6.02
CA LYS A 163 -2.08 -7.79 6.68
C LYS A 163 -2.60 -8.72 7.78
N GLY A 164 -2.93 -8.14 8.93
CA GLY A 164 -3.49 -8.87 10.07
C GLY A 164 -2.45 -9.50 11.00
N LEU A 165 -1.18 -9.57 10.61
CA LEU A 165 -0.08 -10.04 11.45
C LEU A 165 0.70 -8.88 12.09
N LYS A 166 1.35 -9.15 13.22
CA LYS A 166 2.11 -8.15 13.98
C LYS A 166 3.44 -7.87 13.28
N LYS A 167 3.80 -6.59 13.11
CA LYS A 167 5.06 -6.17 12.46
C LYS A 167 6.31 -6.84 13.04
N SER A 168 6.39 -7.00 14.37
CA SER A 168 7.54 -7.65 15.03
C SER A 168 7.66 -9.13 14.69
N LEU A 169 6.53 -9.82 14.50
CA LEU A 169 6.50 -11.22 14.09
C LEU A 169 6.97 -11.35 12.64
N ILE A 170 6.47 -10.48 11.76
CA ILE A 170 6.86 -10.42 10.35
C ILE A 170 8.38 -10.27 10.23
N LYS A 171 8.96 -9.28 10.91
CA LYS A 171 10.41 -9.03 10.86
C LYS A 171 11.27 -10.20 11.35
N ARG A 172 10.76 -11.01 12.27
CA ARG A 172 11.53 -12.11 12.89
C ARG A 172 11.46 -13.40 12.09
N GLU A 173 10.32 -13.68 11.47
CA GLU A 173 10.01 -15.04 11.01
C GLU A 173 9.50 -15.11 9.56
N PHE A 174 9.38 -13.99 8.86
CA PHE A 174 8.95 -13.97 7.46
C PHE A 174 10.16 -13.73 6.56
N THR A 175 10.20 -14.45 5.45
CA THR A 175 11.22 -14.33 4.41
C THR A 175 10.53 -14.21 3.05
N HIS A 176 11.24 -13.69 2.06
CA HIS A 176 10.71 -13.56 0.69
C HIS A 176 10.25 -14.92 0.14
N LYS A 177 11.04 -15.98 0.39
CA LYS A 177 10.76 -17.34 -0.05
C LYS A 177 9.38 -17.85 0.38
N ILE A 178 8.89 -17.49 1.57
CA ILE A 178 7.55 -17.89 2.01
C ILE A 178 6.47 -17.35 1.06
N PHE A 179 6.66 -16.14 0.53
CA PHE A 179 5.73 -15.54 -0.43
C PHE A 179 5.90 -16.16 -1.83
N GLU A 180 7.12 -16.47 -2.25
CA GLU A 180 7.37 -17.16 -3.52
C GLU A 180 6.79 -18.57 -3.52
N ASP A 181 7.10 -19.39 -2.51
CA ASP A 181 6.54 -20.74 -2.33
C ASP A 181 5.00 -20.69 -2.34
N CYS A 182 4.41 -19.69 -1.66
CA CYS A 182 2.96 -19.54 -1.64
C CYS A 182 2.38 -19.13 -3.01
N ALA A 183 3.02 -18.19 -3.71
CA ALA A 183 2.51 -17.64 -4.97
C ALA A 183 2.71 -18.60 -6.15
N LEU A 184 3.83 -19.33 -6.18
CA LEU A 184 4.23 -20.20 -7.29
C LEU A 184 3.83 -21.66 -7.06
N GLU A 185 4.02 -22.18 -5.84
CA GLU A 185 3.79 -23.59 -5.52
C GLU A 185 2.43 -23.83 -4.84
N GLY A 186 1.71 -22.77 -4.46
CA GLY A 186 0.46 -22.90 -3.71
C GLY A 186 0.66 -23.44 -2.30
N LYS A 187 1.84 -23.23 -1.70
CA LYS A 187 2.17 -23.73 -0.37
C LYS A 187 1.62 -22.82 0.73
N GLU A 188 0.83 -23.38 1.64
CA GLU A 188 0.34 -22.66 2.81
C GLU A 188 1.44 -22.47 3.87
N ASP A 189 1.55 -21.25 4.42
CA ASP A 189 2.42 -21.00 5.56
C ASP A 189 1.75 -21.39 6.88
N GLN A 190 2.58 -21.80 7.84
CA GLN A 190 2.12 -22.24 9.15
C GLN A 190 1.48 -21.08 9.95
N PRO A 191 0.39 -21.34 10.70
CA PRO A 191 -0.22 -20.34 11.57
C PRO A 191 0.76 -19.80 12.61
N ARG A 192 0.66 -18.51 12.93
CA ARG A 192 1.54 -17.86 13.91
C ARG A 192 0.75 -17.39 15.12
N THR A 193 1.36 -17.56 16.29
CA THR A 193 0.75 -17.15 17.55
C THR A 193 1.45 -15.94 18.11
N THR A 194 0.69 -14.90 18.43
CA THR A 194 1.24 -13.68 19.01
C THR A 194 0.36 -13.13 20.11
N GLN A 195 0.94 -12.25 20.92
CA GLN A 195 0.26 -11.60 22.03
C GLN A 195 -0.18 -10.19 21.61
N PHE A 196 -1.44 -9.89 21.88
CA PHE A 196 -2.07 -8.59 21.65
C PHE A 196 -2.51 -7.99 22.98
N LEU A 197 -2.45 -6.66 23.07
CA LEU A 197 -3.12 -5.91 24.12
C LEU A 197 -4.51 -5.52 23.60
N ARG A 198 -5.55 -5.80 24.37
CA ARG A 198 -6.93 -5.47 24.00
C ARG A 198 -7.69 -4.91 25.19
N SER A 199 -8.47 -3.87 24.93
CA SER A 199 -9.38 -3.31 25.93
C SER A 199 -10.74 -3.99 25.84
N TYR A 200 -11.23 -4.47 26.97
CA TYR A 200 -12.63 -4.84 27.15
C TYR A 200 -13.20 -4.06 28.33
N ARG A 201 -14.27 -3.30 28.11
CA ARG A 201 -14.90 -2.46 29.14
C ARG A 201 -13.87 -1.58 29.89
N HIS A 202 -13.00 -0.92 29.13
CA HIS A 202 -11.92 -0.06 29.64
C HIS A 202 -10.86 -0.77 30.51
N ARG A 203 -10.84 -2.11 30.55
CA ARG A 203 -9.79 -2.90 31.20
C ARG A 203 -8.88 -3.52 30.14
N MET A 204 -7.57 -3.40 30.34
CA MET A 204 -6.56 -3.91 29.42
C MET A 204 -6.25 -5.38 29.72
N TYR A 205 -6.28 -6.20 28.68
CA TYR A 205 -5.95 -7.63 28.75
C TYR A 205 -4.84 -7.96 27.77
N LYS A 206 -3.97 -8.90 28.17
CA LYS A 206 -3.03 -9.56 27.27
C LYS A 206 -3.69 -10.83 26.73
N ILE A 207 -3.92 -10.88 25.43
CA ILE A 207 -4.58 -12.00 24.76
C ILE A 207 -3.57 -12.68 23.86
N LYS A 208 -3.47 -14.00 23.98
CA LYS A 208 -2.75 -14.84 23.03
C LYS A 208 -3.71 -15.21 21.91
N GLN A 209 -3.35 -14.91 20.67
CA GLN A 209 -4.17 -15.24 19.50
C GLN A 209 -3.29 -15.91 18.44
N THR A 210 -3.76 -17.05 17.95
CA THR A 210 -3.22 -17.72 16.77
C THR A 210 -3.95 -17.20 15.55
N LYS A 211 -3.20 -16.76 14.55
CA LYS A 211 -3.73 -16.26 13.28
C LYS A 211 -3.19 -17.12 12.14
N SER A 212 -4.07 -17.42 11.19
CA SER A 212 -3.66 -17.95 9.90
C SER A 212 -2.66 -16.99 9.26
N SER A 213 -1.63 -17.55 8.64
CA SER A 213 -0.57 -16.80 7.99
C SER A 213 -0.91 -16.53 6.52
N ILE A 214 0.07 -16.56 5.64
CA ILE A 214 -0.10 -16.44 4.20
C ILE A 214 -0.69 -17.75 3.67
N ASN A 215 -1.73 -17.63 2.85
CA ASN A 215 -2.44 -18.75 2.24
C ASN A 215 -2.78 -18.36 0.78
N PRO A 216 -2.60 -19.25 -0.21
CA PRO A 216 -2.85 -18.98 -1.62
C PRO A 216 -4.34 -18.87 -1.98
N LEU A 217 -5.24 -19.44 -1.17
CA LEU A 217 -6.69 -19.46 -1.38
C LEU A 217 -7.42 -18.31 -0.67
N ASP A 218 -6.70 -17.46 0.07
CA ASP A 218 -7.32 -16.37 0.84
C ASP A 218 -7.62 -15.16 -0.06
N THR A 219 -8.81 -15.15 -0.65
CA THR A 219 -9.31 -14.10 -1.56
C THR A 219 -9.95 -12.89 -0.85
N LYS A 220 -9.82 -12.77 0.48
CA LYS A 220 -10.43 -11.67 1.25
C LYS A 220 -9.75 -10.31 1.08
#